data_AF-A0A8S1FAA2-F1
#
_entry.id   AF-A0A8S1FAA2-F1
#
_cell.length_a   1.000
_cell.length_b   1.000
_cell.length_c   1.000
_cell.angle_alpha   90.00
_cell.angle_beta   90.00
_cell.angle_gamma   90.00
#
_symmetry.space_group_name_H-M   'P 1'
#
loop_
_entity.id
_entity.type
_entity.pdbx_description
1 polymer ?
#
loop_
_entity_poly.entity_id
_entity_poly.type
_entity_poly.pdbx_seq_one_letter_code
_entity_poly.pdbx_strand_id
1 'polypeptide(L)'
;MTGGRRTSSVTAQISRQARRFSTAIAPTLTKIEVVHILQKLDSVHIKLNDISQLQAAIENYVMRNSVQFDPVELDIYNKEGYRFMQASVFPDEIILQEGHKKICEITLIDNEDSTNILKIKHPVSGMTVYELRELGGTILIQANTDDLKGARIMTQNSGLSTLFMQCGCSFTKETWSVMTQDTMMATVKPNRSFFSENQIKIEWMENCENELRLISLAYGIAQMIRGAFPQLFHIVKEFRNRNQ
;
A
#
# COMPACT_ATOMS: atom_id res chain seq x y z
N MET A 1 -53.02 -14.62 38.49
CA MET A 1 -52.27 -13.59 37.75
C MET A 1 -51.18 -14.28 36.94
N THR A 2 -51.42 -14.50 35.66
CA THR A 2 -50.54 -15.24 34.74
C THR A 2 -49.39 -14.34 34.29
N GLY A 3 -48.15 -14.74 34.59
CA GLY A 3 -46.94 -14.04 34.16
C GLY A 3 -46.75 -14.14 32.65
N GLY A 4 -47.00 -13.05 31.93
CA GLY A 4 -46.78 -12.95 30.50
C GLY A 4 -45.29 -12.98 30.15
N ARG A 5 -44.83 -14.13 29.65
CA ARG A 5 -43.48 -14.30 29.08
C ARG A 5 -43.45 -13.54 27.75
N ARG A 6 -42.88 -12.33 27.73
CA ARG A 6 -42.66 -11.55 26.50
C ARG A 6 -41.71 -12.31 25.57
N THR A 7 -42.27 -13.03 24.61
CA THR A 7 -41.51 -13.67 23.52
C THR A 7 -41.04 -12.58 22.57
N SER A 8 -39.73 -12.29 22.58
CA SER A 8 -39.14 -11.43 21.54
C SER A 8 -39.34 -12.09 20.19
N SER A 9 -39.81 -11.35 19.18
CA SER A 9 -39.97 -11.89 17.83
C SER A 9 -38.66 -12.44 17.28
N VAL A 10 -38.74 -13.47 16.44
CA VAL A 10 -37.58 -14.09 15.77
C VAL A 10 -36.75 -13.03 15.03
N THR A 11 -37.41 -12.06 14.38
CA THR A 11 -36.75 -10.92 13.72
C THR A 11 -35.97 -10.04 14.69
N ALA A 12 -36.48 -9.81 15.91
CA ALA A 12 -35.78 -9.05 16.94
C ALA A 12 -34.58 -9.83 17.52
N GLN A 13 -34.68 -11.16 17.60
CA GLN A 13 -33.58 -12.03 18.01
C GLN A 13 -32.47 -12.07 16.96
N ILE A 14 -32.83 -12.24 15.68
CA ILE A 14 -31.89 -12.20 14.54
C ILE A 14 -31.22 -10.82 14.46
N SER A 15 -31.98 -9.73 14.57
CA SER A 15 -31.41 -8.37 14.55
C SER A 15 -30.45 -8.13 15.72
N ARG A 16 -30.75 -8.67 16.91
CA ARG A 16 -29.84 -8.59 18.06
C ARG A 16 -28.59 -9.45 17.86
N GLN A 17 -28.71 -10.64 17.30
CA GLN A 17 -27.56 -11.49 16.98
C GLN A 17 -26.69 -10.86 15.90
N ALA A 18 -27.28 -10.34 14.82
CA ALA A 18 -26.58 -9.60 13.78
C ALA A 18 -25.85 -8.38 14.36
N ARG A 19 -26.50 -7.57 15.21
CA ARG A 19 -25.83 -6.46 15.90
C ARG A 19 -24.67 -6.94 16.77
N ARG A 20 -24.85 -8.00 17.56
CA ARG A 20 -23.79 -8.58 18.41
C ARG A 20 -22.61 -9.08 17.58
N PHE A 21 -22.90 -9.77 16.48
CA PHE A 21 -21.91 -10.26 15.52
C PHE A 21 -21.16 -9.09 14.87
N SER A 22 -21.88 -8.10 14.36
CA SER A 22 -21.29 -6.87 13.82
C SER A 22 -20.48 -6.11 14.87
N THR A 23 -20.94 -5.97 16.12
CA THR A 23 -20.15 -5.30 17.17
C THR A 23 -18.91 -6.08 17.58
N ALA A 24 -18.92 -7.41 17.46
CA ALA A 24 -17.77 -8.25 17.78
C ALA A 24 -16.75 -8.30 16.63
N ILE A 25 -17.20 -8.28 15.38
CA ILE A 25 -16.37 -8.54 14.20
C ILE A 25 -16.00 -7.26 13.45
N ALA A 26 -16.86 -6.23 13.43
CA ALA A 26 -16.51 -4.98 12.76
C ALA A 26 -15.19 -4.40 13.28
N PRO A 27 -14.90 -4.35 14.60
CA PRO A 27 -13.62 -3.84 15.09
C PRO A 27 -12.40 -4.65 14.63
N THR A 28 -12.56 -5.96 14.41
CA THR A 28 -11.47 -6.83 13.93
C THR A 28 -11.22 -6.70 12.44
N LEU A 29 -12.16 -6.11 11.69
CA LEU A 29 -12.07 -5.89 10.25
C LEU A 29 -11.79 -4.42 9.88
N THR A 30 -11.77 -3.52 10.86
CA THR A 30 -11.47 -2.09 10.67
C THR A 30 -9.99 -1.75 10.83
N LYS A 31 -9.14 -2.72 11.17
CA LYS A 31 -7.69 -2.56 11.31
C LYS A 31 -6.94 -3.74 10.72
N ILE A 32 -5.72 -3.51 10.26
CA ILE A 32 -4.81 -4.58 9.84
C ILE A 32 -4.05 -5.05 11.08
N GLU A 33 -3.87 -6.37 11.21
CA GLU A 33 -3.09 -6.97 12.30
C GLU A 33 -1.66 -6.41 12.35
N VAL A 34 -1.06 -6.44 13.54
CA VAL A 34 0.31 -5.99 13.73
C VAL A 34 1.27 -6.85 12.89
N VAL A 35 2.14 -6.18 12.13
CA VAL A 35 3.12 -6.83 11.27
C VAL A 35 4.45 -6.85 12.01
N HIS A 36 4.57 -7.81 12.93
CA HIS A 36 5.63 -7.83 13.94
C HIS A 36 7.06 -7.72 13.39
N ILE A 37 7.33 -8.25 12.19
CA ILE A 37 8.65 -8.14 11.58
C ILE A 37 9.03 -6.68 11.28
N LEU A 38 8.07 -5.83 10.89
CA LEU A 38 8.34 -4.41 10.62
C LEU A 38 8.72 -3.64 11.88
N GLN A 39 8.28 -4.06 13.06
CA GLN A 39 8.66 -3.44 14.33
C GLN A 39 10.11 -3.73 14.72
N LYS A 40 10.72 -4.78 14.17
CA LYS A 40 12.10 -5.20 14.47
C LYS A 40 13.14 -4.57 13.56
N LEU A 41 12.70 -3.89 12.49
CA LEU A 41 13.57 -3.34 11.46
C LEU A 41 13.66 -1.82 11.58
N ASP A 42 14.84 -1.26 11.39
CA ASP A 42 15.04 0.19 11.26
C ASP A 42 14.81 0.67 9.81
N SER A 43 14.99 -0.23 8.84
CA SER A 43 14.94 0.10 7.42
C SER A 43 14.68 -1.12 6.55
N VAL A 44 14.12 -0.86 5.36
CA VAL A 44 13.87 -1.86 4.32
C VAL A 44 14.14 -1.29 2.94
N HIS A 45 14.35 -2.20 1.99
CA HIS A 45 14.57 -1.91 0.58
C HIS A 45 13.52 -2.65 -0.25
N ILE A 46 12.80 -1.91 -1.10
CA ILE A 46 11.86 -2.46 -2.08
C ILE A 46 12.58 -2.51 -3.42
N LYS A 47 12.56 -3.67 -4.09
CA LYS A 47 13.21 -3.87 -5.40
C LYS A 47 12.30 -4.70 -6.30
N LEU A 48 12.34 -4.42 -7.61
CA LEU A 48 11.81 -5.36 -8.60
C LEU A 48 12.59 -6.68 -8.53
N ASN A 49 11.88 -7.80 -8.41
CA ASN A 49 12.49 -9.13 -8.32
C ASN A 49 13.20 -9.49 -9.62
N ASP A 50 12.48 -9.44 -10.74
CA ASP A 50 13.01 -9.79 -12.06
C ASP A 50 12.57 -8.78 -13.12
N ILE A 51 13.54 -8.13 -13.77
CA ILE A 51 13.28 -7.16 -14.84
C ILE A 51 12.71 -7.82 -16.09
N SER A 52 12.98 -9.11 -16.29
CA SER A 52 12.45 -9.90 -17.41
C SER A 52 10.93 -10.04 -17.29
N GLN A 53 10.38 -10.11 -16.07
CA GLN A 53 8.92 -10.12 -15.85
C GLN A 53 8.28 -8.81 -16.30
N LEU A 54 8.92 -7.67 -15.98
CA LEU A 54 8.45 -6.37 -16.44
C LEU A 54 8.49 -6.27 -17.97
N GLN A 55 9.60 -6.69 -18.58
CA GLN A 55 9.75 -6.73 -20.04
C GLN A 55 8.69 -7.61 -20.70
N ALA A 56 8.46 -8.81 -20.17
CA ALA A 56 7.42 -9.71 -20.66
C ALA A 56 6.01 -9.10 -20.51
N ALA A 57 5.72 -8.41 -19.40
CA ALA A 57 4.46 -7.70 -19.22
C ALA A 57 4.25 -6.60 -20.27
N ILE A 58 5.30 -5.83 -20.58
CA ILE A 58 5.29 -4.80 -21.63
C ILE A 58 5.09 -5.44 -23.01
N GLU A 59 5.87 -6.46 -23.35
CA GLU A 59 5.77 -7.15 -24.64
C GLU A 59 4.39 -7.76 -24.86
N ASN A 60 3.85 -8.44 -23.84
CA ASN A 60 2.50 -9.02 -23.90
C ASN A 60 1.43 -7.94 -24.08
N TYR A 61 1.55 -6.81 -23.39
CA TYR A 61 0.65 -5.68 -23.56
C TYR A 61 0.70 -5.12 -24.99
N VAL A 62 1.90 -4.83 -25.51
CA VAL A 62 2.10 -4.22 -26.83
C VAL A 62 1.71 -5.17 -27.97
N MET A 63 2.13 -6.44 -27.89
CA MET A 63 2.01 -7.38 -29.01
C MET A 63 0.67 -8.11 -29.04
N ARG A 64 0.10 -8.42 -27.87
CA ARG A 64 -1.06 -9.33 -27.76
C ARG A 64 -2.31 -8.63 -27.27
N ASN A 65 -2.24 -7.34 -26.96
CA ASN A 65 -3.34 -6.58 -26.38
C ASN A 65 -3.93 -7.32 -25.16
N SER A 66 -3.06 -7.97 -24.38
CA SER A 66 -3.37 -9.28 -23.77
C SER A 66 -4.56 -9.27 -22.82
N VAL A 67 -5.28 -10.41 -22.81
CA VAL A 67 -6.41 -10.73 -21.93
C VAL A 67 -5.93 -11.24 -20.55
N GLN A 68 -4.65 -11.65 -20.46
CA GLN A 68 -4.04 -12.24 -19.28
C GLN A 68 -2.80 -11.43 -18.88
N PHE A 69 -2.67 -11.16 -17.58
CA PHE A 69 -1.57 -10.43 -16.97
C PHE A 69 -0.93 -11.29 -15.89
N ASP A 70 0.35 -11.62 -16.06
CA ASP A 70 1.13 -12.30 -15.03
C ASP A 70 1.66 -11.23 -14.04
N PRO A 71 1.52 -11.45 -12.72
CA PRO A 71 1.88 -10.44 -11.74
C PRO A 71 3.38 -10.15 -11.77
N VAL A 72 3.71 -8.87 -11.62
CA VAL A 72 5.09 -8.42 -11.48
C VAL A 72 5.45 -8.39 -10.00
N GLU A 73 6.52 -9.08 -9.62
CA GLU A 73 6.90 -9.24 -8.22
C GLU A 73 7.90 -8.18 -7.74
N LEU A 74 7.60 -7.54 -6.62
CA LEU A 74 8.51 -6.68 -5.88
C LEU A 74 8.93 -7.39 -4.59
N ASP A 75 10.24 -7.54 -4.39
CA ASP A 75 10.78 -8.10 -3.16
C ASP A 75 11.12 -7.01 -2.15
N ILE A 76 10.90 -7.31 -0.87
CA ILE A 76 11.22 -6.44 0.25
C ILE A 76 12.32 -7.09 1.09
N TYR A 77 13.44 -6.39 1.17
CA TYR A 77 14.67 -6.82 1.84
C TYR A 77 14.93 -5.98 3.08
N ASN A 78 15.50 -6.60 4.12
CA ASN A 78 16.07 -5.87 5.24
C ASN A 78 17.48 -5.34 4.89
N LYS A 79 18.11 -4.62 5.82
CA LYS A 79 19.47 -4.08 5.64
C LYS A 79 20.55 -5.16 5.48
N GLU A 80 20.31 -6.37 5.99
CA GLU A 80 21.20 -7.51 5.86
C GLU A 80 21.04 -8.24 4.50
N GLY A 81 20.07 -7.83 3.66
CA GLY A 81 19.82 -8.42 2.35
C GLY A 81 18.94 -9.67 2.36
N TYR A 82 18.30 -9.99 3.50
CA TYR A 82 17.31 -11.06 3.57
C TYR A 82 15.95 -10.56 3.08
N ARG A 83 15.38 -11.29 2.12
CA ARG A 83 14.00 -11.09 1.70
C ARG A 83 13.07 -11.64 2.77
N PHE A 84 12.14 -10.81 3.26
CA PHE A 84 11.16 -11.22 4.27
C PHE A 84 9.71 -10.97 3.85
N MET A 85 9.48 -10.14 2.83
CA MET A 85 8.16 -9.91 2.24
C MET A 85 8.24 -9.80 0.73
N GLN A 86 7.09 -9.94 0.09
CA GLN A 86 6.90 -9.79 -1.34
C GLN A 86 5.60 -9.02 -1.62
N ALA A 87 5.60 -8.19 -2.65
CA ALA A 87 4.41 -7.53 -3.16
C ALA A 87 4.18 -7.93 -4.62
N SER A 88 3.05 -8.58 -4.87
CA SER A 88 2.65 -9.04 -6.20
C SER A 88 1.72 -8.01 -6.83
N VAL A 89 2.14 -7.41 -7.94
CA VAL A 89 1.39 -6.35 -8.62
C VAL A 89 0.45 -6.99 -9.63
N PHE A 90 -0.86 -6.85 -9.44
CA PHE A 90 -1.90 -7.21 -10.40
C PHE A 90 -2.55 -5.92 -10.98
N PRO A 91 -3.39 -6.02 -12.03
CA PRO A 91 -4.05 -4.85 -12.63
C PRO A 91 -4.96 -4.08 -11.65
N ASP A 92 -5.67 -4.80 -10.78
CA ASP A 92 -6.67 -4.20 -9.90
C ASP A 92 -6.12 -3.90 -8.50
N GLU A 93 -5.13 -4.67 -8.06
CA GLU A 93 -4.58 -4.56 -6.72
C GLU A 93 -3.12 -5.04 -6.66
N ILE A 94 -2.45 -4.63 -5.60
CA ILE A 94 -1.15 -5.15 -5.22
C ILE A 94 -1.35 -5.92 -3.92
N ILE A 95 -0.89 -7.17 -3.90
CA ILE A 95 -1.00 -8.04 -2.74
C ILE A 95 0.33 -8.02 -2.00
N LEU A 96 0.34 -7.50 -0.76
CA LEU A 96 1.51 -7.57 0.12
C LEU A 96 1.43 -8.81 0.99
N GLN A 97 2.48 -9.63 1.00
CA GLN A 97 2.53 -10.89 1.71
C GLN A 97 3.85 -11.14 2.46
N GLU A 98 3.74 -11.85 3.58
CA GLU A 98 4.85 -12.42 4.36
C GLU A 98 4.79 -13.95 4.24
N GLY A 99 5.70 -14.53 3.46
CA GLY A 99 5.60 -15.94 3.06
C GLY A 99 4.28 -16.20 2.31
N HIS A 100 3.41 -17.05 2.87
CA HIS A 100 2.07 -17.32 2.32
C HIS A 100 0.96 -16.49 2.97
N LYS A 101 1.27 -15.66 3.98
CA LYS A 101 0.27 -14.84 4.68
C LYS A 101 0.05 -13.53 3.94
N LYS A 102 -1.17 -13.29 3.46
CA LYS A 102 -1.61 -11.98 2.96
C LYS A 102 -1.66 -10.97 4.10
N ILE A 103 -0.91 -9.88 4.00
CA ILE A 103 -0.85 -8.80 4.99
C ILE A 103 -1.91 -7.74 4.69
N CYS A 104 -1.97 -7.27 3.45
CA CYS A 104 -2.98 -6.32 2.99
C CYS A 104 -3.08 -6.29 1.47
N GLU A 105 -4.12 -5.62 0.97
CA GLU A 105 -4.26 -5.25 -0.44
C GLU A 105 -4.02 -3.76 -0.58
N ILE A 106 -3.37 -3.37 -1.66
CA ILE A 106 -3.02 -2.00 -1.97
C ILE A 106 -3.63 -1.69 -3.34
N THR A 107 -4.59 -0.77 -3.40
CA THR A 107 -5.22 -0.33 -4.65
C THR A 107 -4.69 1.05 -5.02
N LEU A 108 -3.99 1.13 -6.16
CA LEU A 108 -3.59 2.40 -6.74
C LEU A 108 -4.80 3.07 -7.41
N ILE A 109 -5.11 4.29 -7.00
CA ILE A 109 -6.17 5.10 -7.61
C ILE A 109 -5.55 6.03 -8.63
N ASP A 110 -6.10 6.00 -9.84
CA ASP A 110 -5.65 6.83 -10.95
C ASP A 110 -6.86 7.44 -11.63
N ASN A 111 -7.50 8.38 -10.94
CA ASN A 111 -8.61 9.15 -11.48
C ASN A 111 -8.20 10.61 -11.43
N GLU A 112 -8.16 11.27 -12.60
CA GLU A 112 -7.75 12.67 -12.74
C GLU A 112 -8.62 13.62 -11.90
N ASP A 113 -9.86 13.22 -11.61
CA ASP A 113 -10.80 13.98 -10.77
C ASP A 113 -10.68 13.64 -9.28
N SER A 114 -9.87 12.65 -8.91
CA SER A 114 -9.74 12.20 -7.52
C SER A 114 -8.42 12.66 -6.91
N THR A 115 -8.53 13.33 -5.77
CA THR A 115 -7.38 13.58 -4.89
C THR A 115 -6.85 12.31 -4.23
N ASN A 116 -7.57 11.18 -4.31
CA ASN A 116 -7.15 9.94 -3.66
C ASN A 116 -6.08 9.24 -4.51
N ILE A 117 -4.98 8.89 -3.87
CA ILE A 117 -3.85 8.26 -4.54
C ILE A 117 -3.75 6.77 -4.21
N LEU A 118 -4.17 6.33 -3.03
CA LEU A 118 -3.97 4.95 -2.61
C LEU A 118 -5.00 4.53 -1.58
N LYS A 119 -5.45 3.28 -1.66
CA LYS A 119 -6.20 2.61 -0.60
C LYS A 119 -5.45 1.37 -0.12
N ILE A 120 -5.44 1.16 1.18
CA ILE A 120 -4.93 -0.06 1.82
C ILE A 120 -6.15 -0.77 2.42
N LYS A 121 -6.38 -2.01 2.01
CA LYS A 121 -7.54 -2.81 2.44
C LYS A 121 -7.12 -3.97 3.34
N HIS A 122 -8.05 -4.34 4.20
CA HIS A 122 -7.91 -5.47 5.11
C HIS A 122 -7.86 -6.80 4.31
N PRO A 123 -6.90 -7.71 4.59
CA PRO A 123 -6.61 -8.87 3.75
C PRO A 123 -7.74 -9.91 3.66
N VAL A 124 -8.66 -9.93 4.63
CA VAL A 124 -9.76 -10.92 4.67
C VAL A 124 -11.09 -10.32 4.22
N SER A 125 -11.36 -9.06 4.57
CA SER A 125 -12.67 -8.43 4.32
C SER A 125 -12.70 -7.53 3.09
N GLY A 126 -11.54 -7.17 2.54
CA GLY A 126 -11.43 -6.20 1.44
C GLY A 126 -11.85 -4.77 1.81
N MET A 127 -12.17 -4.52 3.09
CA MET A 127 -12.57 -3.20 3.57
C MET A 127 -11.37 -2.26 3.50
N THR A 128 -11.56 -1.05 2.97
CA THR A 128 -10.53 -0.01 3.00
C THR A 128 -10.29 0.40 4.45
N VAL A 129 -9.05 0.24 4.93
CA VAL A 129 -8.62 0.60 6.29
C VAL A 129 -7.93 1.95 6.29
N TYR A 130 -7.08 2.20 5.28
CA TYR A 130 -6.39 3.47 5.10
C TYR A 130 -6.62 4.01 3.69
N GLU A 131 -6.79 5.32 3.58
CA GLU A 131 -6.90 6.05 2.31
C GLU A 131 -5.92 7.22 2.33
N LEU A 132 -5.07 7.30 1.30
CA LEU A 132 -4.11 8.37 1.14
C LEU A 132 -4.64 9.35 0.09
N ARG A 133 -4.65 10.63 0.45
CA ARG A 133 -5.20 11.71 -0.38
C ARG A 133 -4.20 12.84 -0.54
N GLU A 134 -3.91 13.21 -1.76
CA GLU A 134 -3.03 14.34 -2.06
C GLU A 134 -3.80 15.67 -2.06
N LEU A 135 -3.27 16.65 -1.31
CA LEU A 135 -3.78 18.01 -1.20
C LEU A 135 -2.60 18.98 -1.17
N GLY A 136 -2.35 19.67 -2.28
CA GLY A 136 -1.34 20.74 -2.37
C GLY A 136 0.08 20.29 -2.03
N GLY A 137 0.51 19.11 -2.52
CA GLY A 137 1.84 18.55 -2.25
C GLY A 137 2.00 17.89 -0.88
N THR A 138 0.94 17.84 -0.08
CA THR A 138 0.86 17.05 1.16
C THR A 138 -0.11 15.90 0.95
N ILE A 139 0.27 14.70 1.39
CA ILE A 139 -0.60 13.53 1.33
C ILE A 139 -1.14 13.28 2.74
N LEU A 140 -2.46 13.44 2.90
CA LEU A 140 -3.15 13.12 4.13
C LEU A 140 -3.39 11.61 4.21
N ILE A 141 -3.22 11.06 5.42
CA ILE A 141 -3.55 9.68 5.73
C ILE A 141 -4.89 9.67 6.46
N GLN A 142 -5.89 9.05 5.86
CA GLN A 142 -7.21 8.87 6.45
C GLN A 142 -7.35 7.41 6.90
N ALA A 143 -7.89 7.21 8.10
CA ALA A 143 -8.19 5.90 8.65
C ALA A 143 -9.65 5.84 9.09
N ASN A 144 -10.22 4.64 9.14
CA ASN A 144 -11.56 4.45 9.69
C ASN A 144 -11.62 4.64 11.22
N THR A 145 -10.46 4.71 11.87
CA THR A 145 -10.32 4.91 13.31
C THR A 145 -9.55 6.20 13.59
N ASP A 146 -9.72 6.74 14.80
CA ASP A 146 -9.12 8.01 15.22
C ASP A 146 -7.60 7.94 15.52
N ASP A 147 -6.98 6.76 15.35
CA ASP A 147 -5.64 6.47 15.85
C ASP A 147 -4.51 7.19 15.07
N LEU A 148 -4.79 7.65 13.85
CA LEU A 148 -3.81 8.30 12.97
C LEU A 148 -4.05 9.81 12.80
N LYS A 149 -4.71 10.45 13.76
CA LYS A 149 -4.98 11.89 13.70
C LYS A 149 -3.70 12.71 13.53
N GLY A 150 -3.66 13.48 12.44
CA GLY A 150 -2.52 14.35 12.10
C GLY A 150 -1.37 13.66 11.39
N ALA A 151 -1.50 12.37 11.05
CA ALA A 151 -0.53 11.67 10.22
C ALA A 151 -0.60 12.15 8.76
N ARG A 152 0.55 12.46 8.16
CA ARG A 152 0.66 12.95 6.78
C ARG A 152 2.00 12.57 6.17
N ILE A 153 2.06 12.56 4.84
CA ILE A 153 3.30 12.39 4.09
C ILE A 153 3.59 13.72 3.38
N MET A 154 4.79 14.24 3.57
CA MET A 154 5.25 15.50 2.96
C MET A 154 6.35 15.21 1.95
N THR A 155 6.21 15.72 0.74
CA THR A 155 7.26 15.68 -0.26
C THR A 155 8.37 16.67 0.12
N GLN A 156 9.58 16.17 0.29
CA GLN A 156 10.78 16.97 0.46
C GLN A 156 11.38 17.29 -0.92
N ASN A 157 11.18 18.52 -1.38
CA ASN A 157 11.80 19.01 -2.59
C ASN A 157 13.21 19.52 -2.30
N SER A 158 14.24 18.75 -2.67
CA SER A 158 15.56 19.34 -2.91
C SER A 158 15.49 20.06 -4.26
N GLY A 159 15.68 21.39 -4.29
CA GLY A 159 15.35 22.30 -5.40
C GLY A 159 16.02 22.09 -6.77
N LEU A 160 16.54 20.90 -7.08
CA LEU A 160 17.05 20.47 -8.37
C LEU A 160 16.53 19.06 -8.71
N SER A 161 15.28 18.97 -9.17
CA SER A 161 14.67 17.74 -9.68
C SER A 161 15.18 17.44 -11.10
N THR A 162 16.33 16.76 -11.21
CA THR A 162 16.69 16.09 -12.47
C THR A 162 16.19 14.66 -12.42
N LEU A 163 15.33 14.27 -13.36
CA LEU A 163 14.98 12.87 -13.60
C LEU A 163 16.25 12.11 -13.96
N PHE A 164 16.53 11.01 -13.27
CA PHE A 164 17.57 10.07 -13.70
C PHE A 164 16.91 9.03 -14.59
N MET A 165 17.25 9.04 -15.88
CA MET A 165 16.88 8.00 -16.83
C MET A 165 18.10 7.12 -17.10
N GLN A 166 18.21 6.01 -16.38
CA GLN A 166 19.12 4.92 -16.73
C GLN A 166 18.36 3.59 -16.58
N CYS A 167 18.56 2.67 -17.54
CA CYS A 167 17.95 1.33 -17.56
C CYS A 167 16.41 1.26 -17.74
N GLY A 168 15.77 2.27 -18.34
CA GLY A 168 14.31 2.26 -18.62
C GLY A 168 13.42 2.56 -17.40
N CYS A 169 14.03 2.92 -16.28
CA CYS A 169 13.36 3.37 -15.05
C CYS A 169 13.54 4.88 -14.88
N SER A 170 12.56 5.57 -14.31
CA SER A 170 12.59 7.03 -14.13
C SER A 170 12.34 7.41 -12.67
N PHE A 171 13.38 7.54 -11.85
CA PHE A 171 13.16 8.00 -10.48
C PHE A 171 13.03 9.52 -10.42
N THR A 172 11.95 10.00 -9.80
CA THR A 172 11.93 11.35 -9.23
C THR A 172 13.01 11.41 -8.13
N LYS A 173 13.73 12.52 -8.01
CA LYS A 173 14.69 12.72 -6.89
C LYS A 173 14.01 12.94 -5.54
N GLU A 174 12.68 12.90 -5.54
CA GLU A 174 11.84 13.22 -4.41
C GLU A 174 12.09 12.26 -3.26
N THR A 175 12.00 12.82 -2.06
CA THR A 175 12.08 12.08 -0.82
C THR A 175 10.82 12.45 -0.05
N TRP A 176 10.21 11.49 0.62
CA TRP A 176 8.96 11.70 1.32
C TRP A 176 9.16 11.44 2.80
N SER A 177 8.67 12.37 3.62
CA SER A 177 8.67 12.22 5.08
C SER A 177 7.28 11.87 5.56
N VAL A 178 7.18 10.77 6.29
CA VAL A 178 5.97 10.38 7.00
C VAL A 178 6.03 11.06 8.37
N MET A 179 5.06 11.91 8.65
CA MET A 179 5.02 12.80 9.80
C MET A 179 3.77 12.48 10.62
N THR A 180 3.90 12.52 11.95
CA THR A 180 2.78 12.48 12.90
C THR A 180 3.03 13.54 13.96
N GLN A 181 2.04 14.40 14.22
CA GLN A 181 2.15 15.50 15.20
C GLN A 181 3.45 16.31 15.00
N ASP A 182 3.75 16.67 13.75
CA ASP A 182 4.94 17.41 13.33
C ASP A 182 6.29 16.75 13.63
N THR A 183 6.30 15.49 14.06
CA THR A 183 7.52 14.68 14.24
C THR A 183 7.67 13.71 13.08
N MET A 184 8.87 13.61 12.52
CA MET A 184 9.17 12.65 11.46
C MET A 184 9.20 11.24 12.04
N MET A 185 8.46 10.32 11.43
CA MET A 185 8.34 8.92 11.83
C MET A 185 9.00 7.98 10.82
N ALA A 186 9.04 8.37 9.55
CA ALA A 186 9.73 7.61 8.51
C ALA A 186 10.20 8.51 7.37
N THR A 187 11.19 8.02 6.62
CA THR A 187 11.62 8.57 5.35
C THR A 187 11.50 7.51 4.27
N VAL A 188 10.85 7.85 3.16
CA VAL A 188 10.76 7.03 1.95
C VAL A 188 11.57 7.74 0.86
N LYS A 189 12.51 7.06 0.23
CA LYS A 189 13.35 7.67 -0.81
C LYS A 189 13.83 6.66 -1.85
N PRO A 190 14.03 7.07 -3.10
CA PRO A 190 14.82 6.30 -4.06
C PRO A 190 16.22 6.03 -3.50
N ASN A 191 16.72 4.82 -3.72
CA ASN A 191 18.11 4.51 -3.43
C ASN A 191 19.01 5.17 -4.49
N ARG A 192 19.95 6.00 -4.05
CA ARG A 192 20.77 6.86 -4.93
C ARG A 192 22.12 6.25 -5.31
N SER A 193 22.43 5.04 -4.85
CA SER A 193 23.69 4.38 -5.18
C SER A 193 23.63 3.75 -6.57
N PHE A 194 24.69 3.97 -7.34
CA PHE A 194 24.91 3.52 -8.73
C PHE A 194 24.82 2.00 -8.90
N PHE A 195 25.00 1.23 -7.83
CA PHE A 195 24.92 -0.25 -7.84
C PHE A 195 23.60 -0.80 -7.29
N SER A 196 22.73 0.07 -6.81
CA SER A 196 21.42 -0.26 -6.25
C SER A 196 20.32 0.52 -6.95
N GLU A 197 20.52 0.78 -8.24
CA GLU A 197 19.51 1.37 -9.12
C GLU A 197 18.23 0.53 -9.02
N ASN A 198 17.07 1.19 -9.12
CA ASN A 198 15.75 0.54 -9.07
C ASN A 198 15.36 0.01 -7.69
N GLN A 199 15.60 0.81 -6.66
CA GLN A 199 15.16 0.50 -5.30
C GLN A 199 14.56 1.72 -4.61
N ILE A 200 13.58 1.47 -3.75
CA ILE A 200 13.12 2.45 -2.76
C ILE A 200 13.57 1.98 -1.38
N LYS A 201 14.25 2.87 -0.66
CA LYS A 201 14.61 2.67 0.74
C LYS A 201 13.56 3.33 1.62
N ILE A 202 13.16 2.63 2.68
CA ILE A 202 12.34 3.16 3.75
C ILE A 202 13.13 3.06 5.04
N GLU A 203 13.18 4.14 5.80
CA GLU A 203 13.84 4.23 7.10
C GLU A 203 12.81 4.71 8.12
N TRP A 204 12.65 3.97 9.21
CA TRP A 204 11.73 4.31 10.29
C TRP A 204 12.50 4.77 11.52
N MET A 205 11.93 5.73 12.22
CA MET A 205 12.38 6.09 13.56
C MET A 205 12.06 4.96 14.55
N GLU A 206 12.83 4.84 15.63
CA GLU A 206 12.66 3.78 16.63
C GLU A 206 11.24 3.76 17.21
N ASN A 207 10.66 4.94 17.44
CA ASN A 207 9.30 5.12 17.99
C ASN A 207 8.18 5.07 16.93
N CYS A 208 8.49 4.75 15.68
CA CYS A 208 7.49 4.68 14.62
C CYS A 208 6.51 3.52 14.87
N GLU A 209 5.22 3.83 14.94
CA GLU A 209 4.15 2.87 15.19
C GLU A 209 4.00 1.87 14.04
N ASN A 210 3.45 0.69 14.33
CA ASN A 210 3.33 -0.39 13.35
C ASN A 210 2.47 0.01 12.14
N GLU A 211 1.39 0.75 12.38
CA GLU A 211 0.47 1.25 11.37
C GLU A 211 1.20 2.17 10.39
N LEU A 212 1.97 3.13 10.91
CA LEU A 212 2.77 4.04 10.09
C LEU A 212 3.89 3.32 9.36
N ARG A 213 4.48 2.27 9.95
CA ARG A 213 5.47 1.43 9.25
C ARG A 213 4.86 0.75 8.03
N LEU A 214 3.68 0.14 8.20
CA LEU A 214 2.94 -0.48 7.11
C LEU A 214 2.50 0.53 6.04
N ILE A 215 1.99 1.69 6.45
CA ILE A 215 1.58 2.75 5.51
C ILE A 215 2.78 3.27 4.72
N SER A 216 3.92 3.48 5.38
CA SER A 216 5.17 3.88 4.71
C SER A 216 5.60 2.84 3.68
N LEU A 217 5.51 1.55 4.02
CA LEU A 217 5.81 0.44 3.13
C LEU A 217 4.89 0.41 1.90
N ALA A 218 3.58 0.46 2.12
CA ALA A 218 2.60 0.49 1.06
C ALA A 218 2.77 1.72 0.14
N TYR A 219 3.07 2.87 0.74
CA TYR A 219 3.36 4.09 -0.01
C TYR A 219 4.65 3.95 -0.85
N GLY A 220 5.72 3.38 -0.28
CA GLY A 220 6.95 3.08 -1.02
C GLY A 220 6.71 2.14 -2.21
N ILE A 221 5.88 1.11 -2.04
CA ILE A 221 5.48 0.21 -3.13
C ILE A 221 4.73 0.99 -4.23
N ALA A 222 3.79 1.86 -3.83
CA ALA A 222 3.08 2.72 -4.77
C ALA A 222 4.02 3.65 -5.55
N GLN A 223 5.02 4.24 -4.88
CA GLN A 223 6.03 5.07 -5.53
C GLN A 223 6.97 4.27 -6.44
N MET A 224 7.22 3.00 -6.13
CA MET A 224 7.98 2.11 -7.02
C MET A 224 7.25 1.94 -8.36
N ILE A 225 5.93 1.75 -8.31
CA ILE A 225 5.14 1.52 -9.52
C ILE A 225 4.90 2.84 -10.28
N ARG A 226 4.57 3.93 -9.57
CA ARG A 226 4.28 5.22 -10.20
C ARG A 226 5.52 5.97 -10.68
N GLY A 227 6.53 6.03 -9.83
CA GLY A 227 7.76 6.75 -10.09
C GLY A 227 8.70 5.89 -10.93
N ALA A 228 9.18 4.78 -10.36
CA ALA A 228 10.26 4.01 -10.99
C ALA A 228 9.84 3.31 -12.29
N PHE A 229 8.66 2.71 -12.31
CA PHE A 229 8.17 1.87 -13.41
C PHE A 229 6.83 2.37 -13.99
N PRO A 230 6.78 3.60 -14.55
CA PRO A 230 5.53 4.19 -15.04
C PRO A 230 4.88 3.36 -16.16
N GLN A 231 5.67 2.57 -16.89
CA GLN A 231 5.17 1.63 -17.89
C GLN A 231 4.31 0.53 -17.25
N LEU A 232 4.73 -0.01 -16.09
CA LEU A 232 3.94 -0.98 -15.34
C LEU A 232 2.62 -0.36 -14.87
N PHE A 233 2.67 0.87 -14.36
CA PHE A 233 1.48 1.60 -13.97
C PHE A 233 0.50 1.80 -15.13
N HIS A 234 1.01 2.18 -16.30
CA HIS A 234 0.20 2.33 -17.52
C HIS A 234 -0.46 1.01 -17.94
N ILE A 235 0.29 -0.10 -17.95
CA ILE A 235 -0.26 -1.42 -18.29
C ILE A 235 -1.39 -1.79 -17.33
N VAL A 236 -1.14 -1.70 -16.02
CA VAL A 236 -2.12 -1.99 -14.96
C VAL A 236 -3.39 -1.14 -15.13
N LYS A 237 -3.25 0.16 -15.43
CA LYS A 237 -4.37 1.07 -15.70
C LYS A 237 -5.21 0.62 -16.90
N GLU A 238 -4.55 0.31 -18.00
CA GLU A 238 -5.22 -0.07 -19.25
C GLU A 238 -5.98 -1.39 -19.13
N PHE A 239 -5.41 -2.36 -18.41
CA PHE A 239 -6.12 -3.60 -18.07
C PHE A 239 -7.41 -3.34 -17.28
N ARG A 240 -7.35 -2.46 -16.29
CA ARG A 240 -8.52 -2.09 -15.47
C ARG A 240 -9.62 -1.45 -16.31
N ASN A 241 -9.27 -0.51 -17.18
CA ASN A 241 -10.25 0.20 -18.02
C ASN A 241 -10.99 -0.73 -18.99
N ARG A 242 -10.37 -1.82 -19.44
CA ARG A 242 -10.99 -2.78 -20.36
C ARG A 242 -11.93 -3.77 -19.69
N ASN A 243 -11.74 -3.99 -18.39
CA ASN A 243 -12.50 -4.97 -17.61
C ASN A 243 -13.65 -4.33 -16.81
N GLN A 244 -13.87 -3.02 -16.94
CA GLN A 244 -15.02 -2.29 -16.41
C GLN A 244 -16.13 -2.16 -17.45
#